data_AF-A0A9Q3JS48-F1
#
_entry.id   AF-A0A9Q3JS48-F1
#
_cell.length_a   1.000
_cell.length_b   1.000
_cell.length_c   1.000
_cell.angle_alpha   90.00
_cell.angle_beta   90.00
_cell.angle_gamma   90.00
#
_symmetry.space_group_name_H-M   'P 1'
#
loop_
_entity.id
_entity.type
_entity.pdbx_description
1 polymer ?
#
loop_
_entity_poly.entity_id
_entity_poly.type
_entity_poly.pdbx_seq_one_letter_code
_entity_poly.pdbx_strand_id
1 'polypeptide(L)'
;MDHQILAAKYKSVLKKVRTGNEPMPQDLNPPLERPPLSRDPYETPLSPNPPIFQETFKVTHERLQAVNFGPPGWFSNEGINFLKNIINLKEKEIAFCEEERGLLKHLYGKPYKIPVIPHEPWKKKPIPIPKSILPQFTELIRERIRTGLYEKSTSSYTSPIFCVAKSNGKLRIVHDLQELNKVAIKDAGLPPHIEEFVDAFAGRACYGLGDIMG
;
A
#
# COMPACT_ATOMS: atom_id res chain seq x y z
N MET A 1 18.30 -18.88 22.58
CA MET A 1 17.14 -18.34 23.33
C MET A 1 16.31 -17.55 22.35
N ASP A 2 15.27 -18.17 21.81
CA ASP A 2 14.30 -17.51 20.94
C ASP A 2 13.57 -16.42 21.72
N HIS A 3 13.88 -15.16 21.43
CA HIS A 3 13.02 -14.06 21.87
C HIS A 3 11.76 -14.09 21.01
N GLN A 4 10.78 -14.87 21.45
CA GLN A 4 9.42 -14.83 20.93
C GLN A 4 8.86 -13.43 21.23
N ILE A 5 8.91 -12.53 20.24
CA ILE A 5 8.30 -11.20 20.36
C ILE A 5 6.79 -11.41 20.35
N LEU A 6 6.22 -11.51 21.55
CA LEU A 6 4.77 -11.56 21.74
C LEU A 6 4.17 -10.29 21.12
N ALA A 7 3.34 -10.47 20.10
CA ALA A 7 2.54 -9.40 19.52
C ALA A 7 1.50 -8.95 20.56
N ALA A 8 1.90 -8.09 21.48
CA ALA A 8 1.00 -7.55 22.50
C ALA A 8 -0.08 -6.70 21.83
N LYS A 9 -1.35 -7.06 22.06
CA LYS A 9 -2.50 -6.30 21.60
C LYS A 9 -2.51 -4.95 22.34
N TYR A 10 -2.00 -3.91 21.69
CA TYR A 10 -1.89 -2.57 22.26
C TYR A 10 -3.24 -2.03 22.76
N LYS A 11 -4.36 -2.38 22.10
CA LYS A 11 -5.69 -1.86 22.42
C LYS A 11 -6.83 -2.74 21.91
N SER A 12 -7.97 -2.75 22.62
CA SER A 12 -9.21 -3.37 22.15
C SER A 12 -10.04 -2.42 21.29
N VAL A 13 -10.90 -2.98 20.43
CA VAL A 13 -11.79 -2.22 19.52
C VAL A 13 -12.67 -1.23 20.29
N LEU A 14 -13.14 -1.61 21.48
CA LEU A 14 -13.99 -0.77 22.33
C LEU A 14 -13.34 0.55 22.76
N LYS A 15 -12.01 0.59 22.90
CA LYS A 15 -11.32 1.80 23.30
C LYS A 15 -10.98 2.72 22.11
N LYS A 16 -11.30 2.32 20.86
CA LYS A 16 -10.89 3.04 19.63
C LYS A 16 -11.35 4.50 19.66
N VAL A 17 -10.41 5.41 19.45
CA VAL A 17 -10.71 6.85 19.33
C VAL A 17 -11.39 7.08 17.99
N ARG A 18 -12.57 7.70 18.02
CA ARG A 18 -13.39 7.97 16.84
C ARG A 18 -13.12 9.39 16.35
N THR A 19 -13.37 9.59 15.06
CA THR A 19 -13.29 10.87 14.37
C THR A 19 -14.46 11.78 14.71
N GLY A 20 -14.25 13.09 14.48
CA GLY A 20 -15.30 14.10 14.61
C GLY A 20 -16.41 13.86 13.59
N ASN A 21 -17.65 14.12 14.02
CA ASN A 21 -18.84 13.98 13.19
C ASN A 21 -19.33 15.37 12.74
N GLU A 22 -18.51 16.05 11.95
CA GLU A 22 -18.85 17.34 11.35
C GLU A 22 -19.15 17.18 9.85
N PRO A 23 -19.89 18.11 9.22
CA PRO A 23 -20.11 18.10 7.78
C PRO A 23 -18.79 18.14 7.00
N MET A 24 -18.66 17.28 6.00
CA MET A 24 -17.49 17.26 5.12
C MET A 24 -17.45 18.56 4.28
N PRO A 25 -16.36 19.35 4.34
CA PRO A 25 -16.21 20.52 3.48
C PRO A 25 -16.22 20.10 2.01
N GLN A 26 -17.08 20.72 1.22
CA GLN A 26 -17.10 20.53 -0.23
C GLN A 26 -15.89 21.19 -0.88
N ASP A 27 -15.43 20.65 -2.02
CA ASP A 27 -14.34 21.18 -2.86
C ASP A 27 -12.93 21.25 -2.23
N LEU A 28 -12.75 20.81 -0.98
CA LEU A 28 -11.43 20.79 -0.33
C LEU A 28 -10.44 19.89 -1.09
N ASN A 29 -10.95 18.75 -1.57
CA ASN A 29 -10.21 17.74 -2.30
C ASN A 29 -10.91 17.52 -3.65
N PRO A 30 -10.35 18.00 -4.77
CA PRO A 30 -10.93 17.74 -6.08
C PRO A 30 -10.85 16.24 -6.40
N PRO A 31 -11.78 15.73 -7.23
CA PRO A 31 -11.69 14.36 -7.74
C PRO A 31 -10.36 14.09 -8.44
N LEU A 32 -9.95 12.83 -8.48
CA LEU A 32 -8.80 12.42 -9.27
C LEU A 32 -9.05 12.69 -10.76
N GLU A 33 -8.03 13.20 -11.42
CA GLU A 33 -8.07 13.49 -12.86
C GLU A 33 -7.52 12.29 -13.63
N ARG A 34 -8.23 11.92 -14.70
CA ARG A 34 -7.74 10.89 -15.61
C ARG A 34 -6.57 11.48 -16.41
N PRO A 35 -5.37 10.88 -16.34
CA PRO A 35 -4.25 11.39 -17.11
C PRO A 35 -4.41 11.18 -18.61
N PRO A 36 -3.68 11.94 -19.42
CA PRO A 36 -3.45 11.57 -20.81
C PRO A 36 -2.77 10.19 -20.83
N LEU A 37 -3.44 9.22 -21.47
CA LEU A 37 -2.89 7.89 -21.63
C LEU A 37 -1.91 7.90 -22.80
N SER A 38 -0.71 7.36 -22.61
CA SER A 38 0.30 7.27 -23.67
C SER A 38 -0.08 6.28 -24.78
N ARG A 39 -1.05 5.40 -24.50
CA ARG A 39 -1.69 4.45 -25.43
C ARG A 39 -3.06 4.07 -24.91
N ASP A 40 -3.88 3.45 -25.74
CA ASP A 40 -5.12 2.82 -25.26
C ASP A 40 -4.78 1.65 -24.30
N PRO A 41 -5.26 1.66 -23.05
CA PRO A 41 -5.01 0.58 -22.11
C PRO A 41 -5.69 -0.73 -22.52
N TYR A 42 -6.76 -0.68 -23.32
CA TYR A 42 -7.48 -1.85 -23.82
C TYR A 42 -6.84 -2.43 -25.09
N GLU A 43 -6.05 -1.65 -25.82
CA GLU A 43 -5.24 -2.12 -26.94
C GLU A 43 -3.82 -2.44 -26.48
N THR A 44 -3.65 -3.62 -25.89
CA THR A 44 -2.32 -4.17 -25.61
C THR A 44 -1.85 -4.98 -26.81
N PRO A 45 -0.61 -4.79 -27.31
CA PRO A 45 -0.07 -5.51 -28.47
C PRO A 45 0.21 -6.97 -28.11
N LEU A 46 -0.85 -7.74 -27.93
CA LEU A 46 -0.81 -9.15 -27.61
C LEU A 46 -0.69 -9.94 -28.91
N SER A 47 0.31 -10.82 -28.98
CA SER A 47 0.42 -11.82 -30.04
C SER A 47 -0.23 -13.12 -29.55
N PRO A 48 -1.10 -13.76 -30.36
CA PRO A 48 -1.60 -15.11 -30.07
C PRO A 48 -0.46 -16.14 -29.94
N ASN A 49 0.68 -15.88 -30.60
CA ASN A 49 1.89 -16.69 -30.54
C ASN A 49 3.01 -15.85 -29.92
N PRO A 50 3.04 -15.70 -28.59
CA PRO A 50 4.11 -14.99 -27.92
C PRO A 50 5.43 -15.77 -28.05
N PRO A 51 6.59 -15.08 -28.07
CA PRO A 51 7.88 -15.77 -27.99
C PRO A 51 7.99 -16.55 -26.68
N ILE A 52 8.92 -17.50 -26.63
CA ILE A 52 9.31 -18.13 -25.36
C ILE A 52 9.76 -17.04 -24.40
N PHE A 53 9.30 -17.12 -23.15
CA PHE A 53 9.63 -16.17 -22.10
C PHE A 53 11.13 -15.92 -22.03
N GLN A 54 11.50 -14.64 -22.03
CA GLN A 54 12.85 -14.17 -21.79
C GLN A 54 12.82 -13.26 -20.57
N GLU A 55 13.83 -13.41 -19.71
CA GLU A 55 13.97 -12.52 -18.56
C GLU A 55 14.22 -11.09 -19.02
N THR A 56 13.67 -10.15 -18.27
CA THR A 56 14.02 -8.74 -18.39
C THR A 56 14.88 -8.32 -17.19
N PHE A 57 15.29 -7.06 -17.16
CA PHE A 57 16.02 -6.52 -16.00
C PHE A 57 15.19 -6.56 -14.70
N LYS A 58 13.86 -6.66 -14.81
CA LYS A 58 12.93 -6.60 -13.66
C LYS A 58 12.13 -7.87 -13.46
N VAL A 59 11.77 -8.58 -14.52
CA VAL A 59 10.99 -9.82 -14.48
C VAL A 59 11.93 -10.99 -14.71
N THR A 60 12.41 -11.58 -13.62
CA THR A 60 13.28 -12.75 -13.61
C THR A 60 12.50 -14.01 -13.23
N HIS A 61 13.04 -15.19 -13.50
CA HIS A 61 12.44 -16.45 -13.07
C HIS A 61 12.26 -16.51 -11.55
N GLU A 62 13.22 -15.98 -10.79
CA GLU A 62 13.15 -15.91 -9.32
C GLU A 62 11.96 -15.05 -8.87
N ARG A 63 11.81 -13.85 -9.44
CA ARG A 63 10.71 -12.94 -9.09
C ARG A 63 9.35 -13.47 -9.51
N LEU A 64 9.28 -14.21 -10.63
CA LEU A 64 8.06 -14.87 -11.08
C LEU A 64 7.59 -15.98 -10.14
N GLN A 65 8.44 -16.50 -9.22
CA GLN A 65 7.99 -17.44 -8.19
C GLN A 65 6.99 -16.80 -7.22
N ALA A 66 6.99 -15.48 -7.09
CA ALA A 66 5.99 -14.75 -6.30
C ALA A 66 4.61 -14.69 -6.98
N VAL A 67 4.54 -14.98 -8.29
CA VAL A 67 3.30 -14.93 -9.06
C VAL A 67 2.64 -16.31 -9.08
N ASN A 68 1.39 -16.38 -8.66
CA ASN A 68 0.59 -17.60 -8.73
C ASN A 68 -0.15 -17.67 -10.07
N PHE A 69 0.22 -18.63 -10.93
CA PHE A 69 -0.42 -18.87 -12.22
C PHE A 69 -1.61 -19.85 -12.14
N GLY A 70 -2.11 -20.13 -10.93
CA GLY A 70 -3.19 -21.07 -10.69
C GLY A 70 -2.69 -22.47 -10.33
N PRO A 71 -3.61 -23.42 -10.13
CA PRO A 71 -3.26 -24.78 -9.73
C PRO A 71 -2.52 -25.53 -10.86
N PRO A 72 -1.68 -26.53 -10.54
CA PRO A 72 -0.97 -27.32 -11.54
C PRO A 72 -1.93 -27.95 -12.56
N GLY A 73 -1.64 -27.80 -13.84
CA GLY A 73 -2.45 -28.37 -14.93
C GLY A 73 -3.74 -27.62 -15.26
N TRP A 74 -4.07 -26.53 -14.57
CA TRP A 74 -5.25 -25.71 -14.88
C TRP A 74 -5.14 -24.98 -16.22
N PHE A 75 -3.92 -24.66 -16.66
CA PHE A 75 -3.65 -23.95 -17.90
C PHE A 75 -2.52 -24.59 -18.69
N SER A 76 -2.53 -24.42 -20.02
CA SER A 76 -1.49 -24.97 -20.88
C SER A 76 -0.15 -24.26 -20.65
N ASN A 77 0.96 -24.94 -20.96
CA ASN A 77 2.30 -24.35 -20.85
C ASN A 77 2.44 -23.13 -21.75
N GLU A 78 1.83 -23.15 -22.93
CA GLU A 78 1.74 -22.03 -23.86
C GLU A 78 0.98 -20.86 -23.26
N GLY A 79 -0.12 -21.15 -22.55
CA GLY A 79 -0.92 -20.16 -21.84
C GLY A 79 -0.15 -19.51 -20.69
N ILE A 80 0.59 -20.30 -19.90
CA ILE A 80 1.47 -19.77 -18.84
C ILE A 80 2.57 -18.90 -19.46
N ASN A 81 3.17 -19.34 -20.57
CA ASN A 81 4.15 -18.55 -21.31
C ASN A 81 3.57 -17.22 -21.80
N PHE A 82 2.32 -17.22 -22.28
CA PHE A 82 1.60 -16.01 -22.66
C PHE A 82 1.43 -15.04 -21.48
N LEU A 83 1.00 -15.53 -20.31
CA LEU A 83 0.87 -14.69 -19.11
C LEU A 83 2.21 -14.08 -18.67
N LYS A 84 3.30 -14.84 -18.72
CA LYS A 84 4.65 -14.33 -18.43
C LYS A 84 5.06 -13.21 -19.40
N ASN A 85 4.74 -13.35 -20.68
CA ASN A 85 4.98 -12.29 -21.67
C ASN A 85 4.15 -11.03 -21.40
N ILE A 86 2.91 -11.16 -20.93
CA ILE A 86 2.11 -10.00 -20.47
C ILE A 86 2.80 -9.30 -19.30
N ILE A 87 3.30 -10.05 -18.33
CA ILE A 87 4.02 -9.49 -17.17
C ILE A 87 5.27 -8.74 -17.65
N ASN A 88 6.02 -9.28 -18.62
CA ASN A 88 7.15 -8.57 -19.25
C ASN A 88 6.73 -7.26 -19.92
N LEU A 89 5.66 -7.28 -20.72
CA LEU A 89 5.13 -6.07 -21.36
C LEU A 89 4.72 -4.99 -20.34
N LYS A 90 4.40 -5.41 -19.11
CA LYS A 90 3.94 -4.56 -18.00
C LYS A 90 4.96 -4.43 -16.88
N GLU A 91 6.23 -4.77 -17.10
CA GLU A 91 7.25 -4.79 -16.03
C GLU A 91 7.39 -3.45 -15.29
N LYS A 92 7.19 -2.33 -15.99
CA LYS A 92 7.26 -0.99 -15.40
C LYS A 92 6.11 -0.67 -14.44
N GLU A 93 5.00 -1.40 -14.55
CA GLU A 93 3.78 -1.21 -13.74
C GLU A 93 3.77 -2.11 -12.50
N ILE A 94 4.58 -3.17 -12.47
CA ILE A 94 4.58 -4.18 -11.39
C ILE A 94 5.73 -3.92 -10.43
N ALA A 95 5.47 -3.83 -9.12
CA ALA A 95 6.52 -3.75 -8.11
C ALA A 95 6.69 -5.12 -7.41
N PHE A 96 7.93 -5.61 -7.32
CA PHE A 96 8.26 -6.84 -6.60
C PHE A 96 8.80 -6.57 -5.19
N CYS A 97 9.26 -5.35 -4.90
CA CYS A 97 9.78 -4.94 -3.60
C CYS A 97 9.44 -3.48 -3.26
N GLU A 98 9.54 -3.11 -1.99
CA GLU A 98 9.10 -1.81 -1.45
C GLU A 98 9.84 -0.62 -2.10
N GLU A 99 11.05 -0.83 -2.61
CA GLU A 99 11.86 0.18 -3.31
C GLU A 99 11.36 0.48 -4.73
N GLU A 100 10.63 -0.45 -5.35
CA GLU A 100 10.04 -0.28 -6.68
C GLU A 100 8.65 0.35 -6.61
N ARG A 101 8.14 0.59 -5.39
CA ARG A 101 6.83 1.19 -5.16
C ARG A 101 6.76 2.60 -5.72
N GLY A 102 5.74 2.87 -6.52
CA GLY A 102 5.42 4.22 -6.98
C GLY A 102 4.61 5.02 -5.96
N LEU A 103 4.74 6.34 -6.00
CA LEU A 103 3.81 7.27 -5.35
C LEU A 103 2.77 7.77 -6.37
N LEU A 104 1.57 8.11 -5.88
CA LEU A 104 0.56 8.74 -6.72
C LEU A 104 1.13 10.06 -7.26
N LYS A 105 1.27 10.16 -8.59
CA LYS A 105 1.79 11.36 -9.23
C LYS A 105 0.81 12.51 -9.07
N HIS A 106 1.34 13.73 -8.85
CA HIS A 106 0.53 14.94 -8.75
C HIS A 106 -0.29 15.27 -10.01
N LEU A 107 0.09 14.68 -11.15
CA LEU A 107 -0.69 14.76 -12.39
C LEU A 107 -2.06 14.07 -12.27
N TYR A 108 -2.19 13.05 -11.42
CA TYR A 108 -3.45 12.31 -11.24
C TYR A 108 -4.30 12.90 -10.12
N GLY A 109 -3.65 13.47 -9.10
CA GLY A 109 -4.33 14.01 -7.94
C GLY A 109 -3.41 14.93 -7.14
N LYS A 110 -3.96 16.06 -6.70
CA LYS A 110 -3.26 16.98 -5.79
C LYS A 110 -3.07 16.31 -4.42
N PRO A 111 -2.08 16.75 -3.62
CA PRO A 111 -1.94 16.27 -2.24
C PRO A 111 -3.26 16.40 -1.49
N TYR A 112 -3.68 15.29 -0.85
CA TYR A 112 -4.94 15.26 -0.12
C TYR A 112 -4.87 16.13 1.13
N LYS A 113 -5.84 17.03 1.29
CA LYS A 113 -5.99 17.87 2.48
C LYS A 113 -6.92 17.17 3.45
N ILE A 114 -6.40 16.83 4.63
CA ILE A 114 -7.18 16.19 5.69
C ILE A 114 -8.08 17.27 6.34
N PRO A 115 -9.42 17.15 6.23
CA PRO A 115 -10.35 18.08 6.88
C PRO A 115 -10.31 17.86 8.40
N VAL A 116 -10.21 18.96 9.14
CA VAL A 116 -10.11 18.97 10.61
C VAL A 116 -11.03 20.04 11.19
N ILE A 117 -11.57 19.78 12.38
CA ILE A 117 -12.29 20.78 13.17
C ILE A 117 -11.31 21.81 13.78
N PRO A 118 -11.75 23.00 14.21
CA PRO A 118 -10.89 23.92 14.94
C PRO A 118 -10.25 23.26 16.18
N HIS A 119 -8.93 23.33 16.29
CA HIS A 119 -8.18 22.73 17.39
C HIS A 119 -6.81 23.40 17.58
N GLU A 120 -6.19 23.14 18.73
CA GLU A 120 -4.81 23.53 18.99
C GLU A 120 -3.83 22.41 18.59
N PRO A 121 -2.67 22.74 18.00
CA PRO A 121 -1.63 21.75 17.74
C PRO A 121 -1.15 21.05 19.02
N TRP A 122 -0.93 19.74 18.94
CA TRP A 122 -0.47 18.96 20.09
C TRP A 122 1.01 18.59 20.00
N LYS A 123 1.65 18.50 21.16
CA LYS A 123 3.00 17.94 21.33
C LYS A 123 2.95 16.78 22.31
N LYS A 124 3.04 15.55 21.81
CA LYS A 124 3.12 14.35 22.65
C LYS A 124 4.57 13.94 22.84
N LYS A 125 4.89 13.43 24.04
CA LYS A 125 6.21 12.88 24.34
C LYS A 125 6.45 11.62 23.49
N PRO A 126 7.63 11.45 22.87
CA PRO A 126 7.99 10.22 22.17
C PRO A 126 7.95 9.01 23.11
N ILE A 127 7.53 7.86 22.58
CA ILE A 127 7.65 6.58 23.29
C ILE A 127 9.10 6.11 23.14
N PRO A 128 9.80 5.77 24.24
CA PRO A 128 11.18 5.27 24.16
C PRO A 128 11.27 4.00 23.32
N ILE A 129 12.21 3.98 22.37
CA ILE A 129 12.52 2.80 21.57
C ILE A 129 13.51 1.91 22.35
N PRO A 130 13.21 0.62 22.59
CA PRO A 130 14.13 -0.28 23.28
C PRO A 130 15.48 -0.38 22.57
N LYS A 131 16.57 -0.44 23.36
CA LYS A 131 17.95 -0.49 22.85
C LYS A 131 18.19 -1.68 21.91
N SER A 132 17.54 -2.81 22.17
CA SER A 132 17.67 -4.04 21.36
C SER A 132 17.19 -3.86 19.92
N ILE A 133 16.18 -3.02 19.67
CA ILE A 133 15.62 -2.79 18.34
C ILE A 133 16.12 -1.49 17.69
N LEU A 134 16.87 -0.67 18.42
CA LEU A 134 17.30 0.65 17.98
C LEU A 134 18.11 0.65 16.66
N PRO A 135 19.04 -0.31 16.41
CA PRO A 135 19.77 -0.36 15.13
C PRO A 135 18.82 -0.60 13.95
N GLN A 136 17.94 -1.60 14.08
CA GLN A 136 16.98 -1.97 13.04
C GLN A 136 15.94 -0.87 12.81
N PHE A 137 15.49 -0.20 13.87
CA PHE A 137 14.63 0.97 13.78
C PHE A 137 15.30 2.14 13.05
N THR A 138 16.56 2.42 13.37
CA THR A 138 17.31 3.52 12.74
C THR A 138 17.45 3.30 11.24
N GLU A 139 17.76 2.06 10.83
CA GLU A 139 17.87 1.72 9.42
C GLU A 139 16.53 1.86 8.69
N LEU A 140 15.44 1.38 9.31
CA LEU A 140 14.10 1.54 8.76
C LEU A 140 13.69 3.02 8.59
N ILE A 141 14.09 3.91 9.51
CA ILE A 141 13.84 5.35 9.36
C ILE A 141 14.63 5.93 8.18
N ARG A 142 15.91 5.56 8.04
CA ARG A 142 16.76 6.01 6.91
C ARG A 142 16.20 5.57 5.58
N GLU A 143 15.74 4.32 5.50
CA GLU A 143 15.12 3.76 4.31
C GLU A 143 13.84 4.53 3.92
N ARG A 144 12.98 4.85 4.90
CA ARG A 144 11.76 5.65 4.65
C ARG A 144 12.07 7.08 4.17
N ILE A 145 13.17 7.67 4.64
CA ILE A 145 13.64 8.97 4.12
C ILE A 145 14.20 8.80 2.71
N ARG A 146 15.01 7.77 2.46
CA ARG A 146 15.61 7.47 1.13
C ARG A 146 14.54 7.22 0.07
N THR A 147 13.46 6.52 0.42
CA THR A 147 12.32 6.23 -0.47
C THR A 147 11.37 7.41 -0.63
N GLY A 148 11.59 8.53 0.07
CA GLY A 148 10.73 9.70 0.03
C GLY A 148 9.39 9.53 0.76
N LEU A 149 9.20 8.44 1.51
CA LEU A 149 8.02 8.26 2.35
C LEU A 149 8.02 9.23 3.52
N TYR A 150 9.20 9.51 4.10
CA TYR A 150 9.40 10.47 5.19
C TYR A 150 10.27 11.64 4.76
N GLU A 151 9.99 12.81 5.34
CA GLU A 151 10.79 14.01 5.19
C GLU A 151 11.01 14.70 6.53
N LYS A 152 11.99 15.61 6.60
CA LYS A 152 12.19 16.46 7.76
C LYS A 152 11.11 17.54 7.78
N SER A 153 10.58 17.85 8.95
CA SER A 153 9.50 18.82 9.11
C SER A 153 9.74 19.70 10.33
N THR A 154 9.25 20.94 10.28
CA THR A 154 9.19 21.92 11.39
C THR A 154 7.75 22.07 11.91
N SER A 155 7.01 20.96 11.95
CA SER A 155 5.60 20.92 12.34
C SER A 155 5.35 21.38 13.77
N SER A 156 4.21 22.04 13.99
CA SER A 156 3.68 22.32 15.33
C SER A 156 3.06 21.09 16.01
N TYR A 157 2.86 20.01 15.25
CA TYR A 157 2.31 18.74 15.71
C TYR A 157 3.42 17.73 16.02
N THR A 158 3.26 16.93 17.06
CA THR A 158 4.12 15.76 17.32
C THR A 158 3.30 14.62 17.87
N SER A 159 3.25 13.52 17.12
CA SER A 159 2.66 12.25 17.54
C SER A 159 3.76 11.23 17.84
N PRO A 160 3.61 10.40 18.88
CA PRO A 160 4.60 9.39 19.19
C PRO A 160 4.53 8.24 18.18
N ILE A 161 5.65 7.55 18.03
CA ILE A 161 5.76 6.33 17.24
C ILE A 161 6.23 5.19 18.13
N PHE A 162 5.82 3.97 17.81
CA PHE A 162 6.33 2.75 18.42
C PHE A 162 6.50 1.66 17.38
N CYS A 163 7.20 0.59 17.72
CA CYS A 163 7.44 -0.52 16.79
C CYS A 163 6.71 -1.78 17.24
N VAL A 164 6.24 -2.56 16.26
CA VAL A 164 5.75 -3.92 16.46
C VAL A 164 6.53 -4.87 15.56
N ALA A 165 6.80 -6.08 16.03
CA ALA A 165 7.38 -7.12 15.19
C ALA A 165 6.30 -7.73 14.29
N LYS A 166 6.62 -7.88 13.01
CA LYS A 166 5.87 -8.72 12.07
C LYS A 166 6.21 -10.19 12.33
N SER A 167 5.36 -11.10 11.85
CA SER A 167 5.60 -12.55 11.91
C SER A 167 6.91 -12.98 11.23
N ASN A 168 7.38 -12.23 10.25
CA ASN A 168 8.65 -12.44 9.56
C ASN A 168 9.87 -11.83 10.28
N GLY A 169 9.72 -11.36 11.52
CA GLY A 169 10.80 -10.77 12.32
C GLY A 169 11.17 -9.33 11.94
N LYS A 170 10.62 -8.76 10.87
CA LYS A 170 10.83 -7.34 10.50
C LYS A 170 10.04 -6.41 11.42
N LEU A 171 10.57 -5.21 11.66
CA LEU A 171 9.85 -4.17 12.42
C LEU A 171 8.83 -3.44 11.53
N ARG A 172 7.70 -3.08 12.14
CA ARG A 172 6.74 -2.12 11.59
C ARG A 172 6.64 -0.94 12.55
N ILE A 173 6.94 0.25 12.04
CA ILE A 173 6.68 1.50 12.75
C ILE A 173 5.18 1.79 12.70
N VAL A 174 4.61 2.07 13.87
CA VAL A 174 3.22 2.46 14.07
C VAL A 174 3.21 3.89 14.60
N HIS A 175 2.46 4.75 13.91
CA HIS A 175 2.21 6.12 14.36
C HIS A 175 0.99 6.15 15.26
N ASP A 176 1.13 6.71 16.46
CA ASP A 176 -0.01 6.98 17.32
C ASP A 176 -0.73 8.27 16.87
N LEU A 177 -1.63 8.10 15.91
CA LEU A 177 -2.44 9.17 15.34
C LEU A 177 -3.75 9.40 16.12
N GLN A 178 -3.84 8.98 17.38
CA GLN A 178 -5.08 9.13 18.14
C GLN A 178 -5.54 10.58 18.31
N GLU A 179 -4.63 11.53 18.54
CA GLU A 179 -5.01 12.95 18.63
C GLU A 179 -5.47 13.51 17.29
N LEU A 180 -4.77 13.16 16.19
CA LEU A 180 -5.19 13.52 14.84
C LEU A 180 -6.59 12.96 14.54
N ASN A 181 -6.84 11.71 14.90
CA ASN A 181 -8.15 11.10 14.70
C ASN A 181 -9.25 11.86 15.43
N LYS A 182 -9.03 12.43 16.63
CA LYS A 182 -10.09 13.18 17.33
C LYS A 182 -10.54 14.42 16.57
N VAL A 183 -9.60 15.07 15.87
CA VAL A 183 -9.86 16.36 15.19
C VAL A 183 -10.19 16.18 13.72
N ALA A 184 -9.83 15.04 13.11
CA ALA A 184 -10.15 14.74 11.73
C ALA A 184 -11.66 14.54 11.53
N ILE A 185 -12.20 15.14 10.48
CA ILE A 185 -13.59 14.99 10.05
C ILE A 185 -13.72 13.66 9.30
N LYS A 186 -14.73 12.87 9.67
CA LYS A 186 -14.93 11.54 9.10
C LYS A 186 -15.46 11.62 7.67
N ASP A 187 -14.82 10.88 6.76
CA ASP A 187 -15.39 10.62 5.43
C ASP A 187 -16.60 9.68 5.50
N ALA A 188 -17.63 9.98 4.72
CA ALA A 188 -18.84 9.19 4.56
C ALA A 188 -18.69 8.08 3.50
N GLY A 189 -17.62 8.10 2.71
CA GLY A 189 -17.27 7.07 1.74
C GLY A 189 -17.08 5.72 2.43
N LEU A 190 -18.04 4.82 2.21
CA LEU A 190 -17.94 3.44 2.61
C LEU A 190 -17.45 2.60 1.43
N PRO A 191 -16.59 1.60 1.66
CA PRO A 191 -16.29 0.62 0.62
C PRO A 191 -17.59 -0.10 0.19
N PRO A 192 -17.67 -0.59 -1.05
CA PRO A 192 -18.82 -1.35 -1.51
C PRO A 192 -19.04 -2.60 -0.65
N HIS A 193 -20.27 -3.12 -0.64
CA HIS A 193 -20.57 -4.37 0.04
C HIS A 193 -19.78 -5.53 -0.59
N ILE A 194 -19.22 -6.39 0.26
CA ILE A 194 -18.35 -7.49 -0.18
C ILE A 194 -19.13 -8.46 -1.08
N GLU A 195 -20.40 -8.73 -0.77
CA GLU A 195 -21.25 -9.61 -1.58
C GLU A 195 -21.44 -9.06 -3.01
N GLU A 196 -21.80 -7.79 -3.14
CA GLU A 196 -21.91 -7.12 -4.45
C GLU A 196 -20.58 -7.15 -5.23
N PHE A 197 -19.47 -6.97 -4.53
CA PHE A 197 -18.14 -7.06 -5.13
C PHE A 197 -17.85 -8.48 -5.63
N VAL A 198 -18.17 -9.51 -4.84
CA VAL A 198 -17.95 -10.93 -5.20
C VAL A 198 -18.89 -11.37 -6.34
N ASP A 199 -20.14 -10.94 -6.34
CA ASP A 199 -21.11 -11.28 -7.37
C ASP A 199 -20.70 -10.78 -8.77
N ALA A 200 -19.98 -9.65 -8.84
CA ALA A 200 -19.43 -9.13 -10.09
C ALA A 200 -18.44 -10.11 -10.77
N PHE A 201 -17.90 -11.07 -10.01
CA PHE A 201 -16.99 -12.11 -10.50
C PHE A 201 -17.72 -13.39 -10.93
N ALA A 202 -19.00 -13.57 -10.61
CA ALA A 202 -19.73 -14.80 -10.91
C ALA A 202 -19.72 -15.15 -12.41
N GLY A 203 -19.51 -16.45 -12.71
CA GLY A 203 -19.51 -16.97 -14.08
C GLY A 203 -18.26 -16.68 -14.91
N ARG A 204 -17.21 -16.07 -14.34
CA ARG A 204 -15.92 -15.90 -15.04
C ARG A 204 -15.06 -17.16 -14.92
N ALA A 205 -14.39 -17.51 -16.02
CA ALA A 205 -13.52 -18.69 -16.08
C ALA A 205 -12.14 -18.47 -15.46
N CYS A 206 -11.67 -17.21 -15.41
CA CYS A 206 -10.34 -16.84 -14.92
C CYS A 206 -10.43 -15.56 -14.08
N TYR A 207 -9.61 -15.47 -13.03
CA TYR A 207 -9.48 -14.29 -12.18
C TYR A 207 -8.02 -13.88 -12.10
N GLY A 208 -7.77 -12.57 -12.12
CA GLY A 208 -6.47 -11.98 -11.81
C GLY A 208 -6.60 -11.17 -10.52
N LEU A 209 -5.70 -11.42 -9.56
CA LEU A 209 -5.60 -10.64 -8.35
C LEU A 209 -4.23 -9.98 -8.29
N GLY A 210 -4.22 -8.68 -8.03
CA GLY A 210 -3.01 -7.91 -7.73
C GLY A 210 -3.25 -7.08 -6.48
N ASP A 211 -2.22 -6.94 -5.67
CA ASP A 211 -2.22 -6.01 -4.55
C ASP A 211 -1.46 -4.74 -4.93
N ILE A 212 -1.94 -3.59 -4.45
CA ILE A 212 -1.22 -2.34 -4.61
C ILE A 212 -0.17 -2.29 -3.50
N MET A 213 1.10 -2.18 -3.89
CA MET A 213 2.18 -2.06 -2.93
C MET A 213 2.08 -0.71 -2.20
N GLY A 214 1.79 -0.77 -0.90
CA GLY A 214 1.65 0.38 0.00
C GLY A 214 2.92 0.80 0.72
#